data_AF-A0A3B8JLB1-F1
#
_entry.id   AF-A0A3B8JLB1-F1
#
_cell.length_a   1.000
_cell.length_b   1.000
_cell.length_c   1.000
_cell.angle_alpha   90.00
_cell.angle_beta   90.00
_cell.angle_gamma   90.00
#
_symmetry.space_group_name_H-M   'P 1'
#
loop_
_entity.id
_entity.type
_entity.pdbx_description
1 polymer ?
#
loop_
_entity_poly.entity_id
_entity_poly.type
_entity_poly.pdbx_seq_one_letter_code
_entity_poly.pdbx_strand_id
1 'polypeptide(L)' 'IVTRWTLSWNTPLPWKPRISIPGWSELRLNGDDLIVSHIDYWDCSRIDVLKQHLFLSNNR' A
#
# COMPACT_ATOMS: atom_id res chain seq x y z
N ILE A 1 5.58 13.16 11.11
CA ILE A 1 4.60 12.15 11.58
C ILE A 1 4.84 10.88 10.77
N VAL A 2 4.91 9.73 11.42
CA VAL A 2 5.06 8.42 10.75
C VAL A 2 3.83 7.58 11.07
N THR A 3 3.13 7.11 10.04
CA THR A 3 1.89 6.34 10.20
C THR A 3 2.04 4.99 9.52
N ARG A 4 1.89 3.90 10.28
CA ARG A 4 1.84 2.52 9.75
C ARG A 4 0.45 2.21 9.20
N TRP A 5 0.40 1.54 8.06
CA TRP A 5 -0.87 1.15 7.45
C TRP A 5 -0.75 -0.15 6.65
N THR A 6 -1.89 -0.70 6.28
CA THR A 6 -1.99 -1.81 5.32
C THR A 6 -3.11 -1.50 4.35
N LEU A 7 -2.76 -1.24 3.09
CA LEU A 7 -3.73 -0.95 2.04
C LEU A 7 -4.27 -2.29 1.52
N SER A 8 -5.58 -2.51 1.69
CA SER A 8 -6.21 -3.75 1.27
C SER A 8 -7.47 -3.50 0.44
N TRP A 9 -7.57 -4.12 -0.73
CA TRP A 9 -8.73 -4.00 -1.60
C TRP A 9 -8.94 -5.23 -2.47
N ASN A 10 -10.12 -5.35 -3.08
CA ASN A 10 -10.39 -6.33 -4.13
C ASN A 10 -10.33 -5.61 -5.47
N THR A 11 -9.45 -6.03 -6.37
CA THR A 11 -9.32 -5.36 -7.67
C THR A 11 -10.52 -5.68 -8.57
N PRO A 12 -10.91 -4.76 -9.46
CA PRO A 12 -12.01 -4.96 -10.40
C PRO A 12 -11.62 -5.87 -11.60
N LEU A 13 -10.86 -6.93 -11.36
CA LEU A 13 -10.52 -7.96 -12.34
C LEU A 13 -11.50 -9.15 -12.24
N PRO A 14 -11.68 -9.96 -13.30
CA PRO A 14 -12.67 -11.06 -13.30
C PRO A 14 -12.53 -12.04 -12.14
N TRP A 15 -11.30 -12.33 -11.71
CA TRP A 15 -11.00 -13.23 -10.58
C TRP A 15 -10.88 -12.52 -9.22
N LYS A 16 -11.20 -11.21 -9.16
CA LYS A 16 -11.27 -10.38 -7.95
C LYS A 16 -10.15 -10.64 -6.93
N PRO A 17 -8.86 -10.58 -7.33
CA PRO A 17 -7.78 -10.89 -6.41
C PRO A 17 -7.76 -9.88 -5.26
N ARG A 18 -7.49 -10.41 -4.06
CA ARG A 18 -7.30 -9.64 -2.83
C ARG A 18 -5.88 -9.11 -2.81
N ILE A 19 -5.75 -7.78 -2.82
CA ILE A 19 -4.46 -7.12 -2.69
C ILE A 19 -4.27 -6.65 -1.26
N SER A 20 -3.06 -6.84 -0.74
CA SER A 20 -2.59 -6.34 0.56
C SER A 20 -1.18 -5.79 0.41
N ILE A 21 -1.01 -4.52 0.75
CA ILE A 21 0.27 -3.80 0.72
C ILE A 21 0.50 -3.19 2.10
N PRO A 22 1.39 -3.78 2.92
CA PRO A 22 1.84 -3.14 4.15
C PRO A 22 2.84 -2.00 3.83
N GLY A 23 2.83 -0.95 4.65
CA GLY A 23 3.72 0.17 4.49
C GLY A 23 3.60 1.22 5.58
N TRP A 24 4.23 2.37 5.34
CA TRP A 24 4.08 3.54 6.19
C TRP A 24 4.14 4.83 5.38
N SER A 25 3.52 5.87 5.93
CA SER A 25 3.57 7.22 5.39
C SER A 25 4.38 8.12 6.30
N GLU A 26 5.25 8.93 5.71
CA GLU A 26 5.92 10.03 6.38
C GLU A 26 5.26 11.34 5.96
N LEU A 27 4.65 12.03 6.92
CA LEU A 27 4.04 13.34 6.73
C LEU A 27 4.90 14.40 7.43
N ARG A 28 5.24 15.46 6.70
CA ARG A 28 5.91 16.65 7.25
C ARG A 28 4.93 17.81 7.26
N LEU A 29 4.84 18.48 8.41
CA LEU A 29 4.09 19.71 8.57
C LEU A 29 5.01 20.93 8.48
N ASN A 30 4.49 22.08 8.09
CA ASN A 30 5.17 23.38 8.23
C ASN A 30 4.90 24.00 9.63
N GLY A 31 5.33 25.25 9.82
CA GLY A 31 5.09 25.99 11.05
C GLY A 31 3.62 26.39 11.30
N ASP A 32 2.75 26.24 10.29
CA ASP A 32 1.31 26.52 10.38
C ASP A 32 0.48 25.21 10.49
N ASP A 33 1.13 24.09 10.86
CA ASP A 33 0.55 22.75 10.95
C ASP A 33 -0.07 22.20 9.64
N LEU A 34 0.30 22.77 8.49
CA LEU A 34 -0.13 22.29 7.17
C LEU A 34 0.79 21.20 6.65
N ILE A 35 0.23 20.16 6.03
CA ILE A 35 0.99 19.07 5.41
C ILE A 35 1.70 19.61 4.16
N VAL A 36 3.03 19.61 4.18
CA VAL A 36 3.88 20.07 3.07
C VAL A 36 4.63 18.93 2.37
N SER A 37 4.62 17.73 2.94
CA SER A 37 5.15 16.54 2.30
C SER A 37 4.44 15.31 2.82
N HIS A 38 4.17 14.37 1.91
CA HIS A 38 3.64 13.06 2.19
C HIS A 38 4.38 12.06 1.29
N ILE A 39 5.16 11.18 1.91
CA ILE A 39 5.92 10.13 1.22
C ILE A 39 5.41 8.77 1.71
N ASP A 40 5.05 7.90 0.77
CA ASP A 40 4.61 6.54 1.06
C ASP A 40 5.72 5.54 0.76
N TYR A 41 6.02 4.71 1.74
CA TYR A 41 6.97 3.62 1.65
C TYR A 41 6.23 2.29 1.74
N TRP A 42 6.59 1.36 0.88
CA TRP A 42 6.01 0.02 0.84
C TRP A 42 6.98 -0.97 1.46
N ASP A 43 6.47 -1.82 2.35
CA ASP A 43 7.23 -2.92 2.94
C ASP A 43 7.44 -4.09 1.94
N CYS A 44 6.89 -3.98 0.73
CA CYS A 44 7.01 -4.99 -0.33
C CYS A 44 7.43 -4.38 -1.67
N SER A 45 7.94 -5.23 -2.56
CA SER A 45 8.32 -4.79 -3.90
C SER A 45 7.09 -4.58 -4.79
N ARG A 46 7.22 -3.69 -5.79
CA ARG A 46 6.18 -3.50 -6.81
C ARG A 46 5.85 -4.79 -7.57
N ILE A 47 6.83 -5.68 -7.73
CA ILE A 47 6.64 -6.98 -8.38
C ILE A 47 5.79 -7.91 -7.51
N ASP A 48 5.93 -7.86 -6.19
CA ASP A 48 5.10 -8.67 -5.29
C ASP A 48 3.64 -8.21 -5.32
N VAL A 49 3.39 -6.92 -5.50
CA VAL A 49 2.03 -6.39 -5.76
C VAL A 49 1.48 -6.91 -7.09
N LEU A 50 2.28 -6.91 -8.17
CA LEU A 50 1.87 -7.45 -9.46
C LEU A 50 1.56 -8.95 -9.39
N LYS A 51 2.34 -9.73 -8.62
CA LYS A 51 2.07 -11.15 -8.40
C LYS A 51 0.69 -11.37 -7.77
N GLN A 52 0.28 -10.52 -6.81
CA GLN A 52 -1.05 -10.61 -6.21
C GLN A 52 -2.19 -10.39 -7.22
N HIS A 53 -1.96 -9.64 -8.31
CA HIS A 53 -2.96 -9.44 -9.36
C HIS A 53 -3.06 -10.62 -10.32
N LEU A 54 -1.93 -11.26 -10.65
CA LEU A 54 -1.85 -12.28 -11.72
C LEU A 54 -1.94 -13.70 -11.20
N PHE A 55 -1.47 -13.94 -9.98
CA PHE A 55 -1.50 -15.24 -9.34
C PHE A 55 -2.48 -15.15 -8.18
N LEU A 56 -3.60 -15.87 -8.29
CA LEU A 56 -4.41 -16.23 -7.13
C LEU A 56 -3.43 -16.81 -6.11
N SER A 57 -3.18 -16.08 -5.03
CA SER A 57 -2.34 -16.56 -3.93
C SER A 57 -2.95 -17.86 -3.45
N ASN A 58 -2.35 -18.98 -3.84
CA ASN A 58 -2.70 -20.28 -3.32
C ASN A 58 -2.09 -20.36 -1.92
N ASN A 59 -2.66 -19.60 -0.99
CA ASN A 59 -2.36 -19.74 0.43
C ASN A 59 -3.03 -21.05 0.87
N ARG A 60 -2.28 -22.14 0.73
CA ARG A 60 -2.44 -23.30 1.61
C ARG A 60 -2.02 -22.91 3.02
#